data_AF-A0A7S2J8N6-F1
#
_entry.id   AF-A0A7S2J8N6-F1
#
_cell.length_a   1.000
_cell.length_b   1.000
_cell.length_c   1.000
_cell.angle_alpha   90.00
_cell.angle_beta   90.00
_cell.angle_gamma   90.00
#
_symmetry.space_group_name_H-M   'P 1'
#
loop_
_entity.id
_entity.type
_entity.pdbx_description
1 polymer ?
#
loop_
_entity_poly.entity_id
_entity_poly.type
_entity_poly.pdbx_seq_one_letter_code
_entity_poly.pdbx_strand_id
1 'polypeptide(L)'
;DLPNPERLVEQILEKVAVFEDYTSNLTEEGRSVVRNVAEVIDEYPELQVMAEGHVSGPEMWRKKSEVAVLSRARAAVAAEALRAAGVLNDVAPVARGNEDALTACCRFRVRLGPLLPPQRRVDLITQRFGLDFPRQGAELSQQGCRVLNALASLVREAGSGATLVVPRQSSTLAWKRAELIVRTLREVLMEQNAGPEACVELQTAPEGSRIGMFAELVLHDGQTEAQAVPLEQQLMGERDPQEKLCEILADTPLAFGSTSGALLPEVLPVIRQLASVLRTVDRQTCLIEAYSGPKSARSKGTMQERAKHLAIALAEEGVDIPLIAKGHCAGYVAAGTSAAGPLLLGGPGW
;
A
#
# COMPACT_ATOMS: atom_id res chain seq x y z
N ASP A 1 21.63 9.55 -21.66
CA ASP A 1 21.78 8.88 -20.35
C ASP A 1 21.07 9.69 -19.27
N LEU A 2 19.77 9.45 -19.10
CA LEU A 2 19.04 9.97 -17.95
C LEU A 2 19.40 9.11 -16.73
N PRO A 3 19.66 9.70 -15.54
CA PRO A 3 19.93 8.92 -14.34
C PRO A 3 18.76 7.96 -14.06
N ASN A 4 19.05 6.70 -13.72
CA ASN A 4 18.04 5.76 -13.26
C ASN A 4 17.28 6.42 -12.08
N PRO A 5 15.96 6.63 -12.16
CA PRO A 5 15.19 7.28 -11.10
C PRO A 5 15.40 6.63 -9.73
N GLU A 6 15.64 5.31 -9.69
CA GLU A 6 15.99 4.58 -8.46
C GLU A 6 17.25 5.13 -7.80
N ARG A 7 18.31 5.41 -8.58
CA ARG A 7 19.57 5.97 -8.06
C ARG A 7 19.40 7.40 -7.56
N LEU A 8 18.52 8.18 -8.19
CA LEU A 8 18.26 9.56 -7.78
C LEU A 8 17.47 9.58 -6.46
N VAL A 9 16.48 8.69 -6.33
CA VAL A 9 15.72 8.49 -5.09
C VAL A 9 16.65 8.02 -3.97
N GLU A 10 17.51 7.03 -4.21
CA GLU A 10 18.51 6.58 -3.22
C GLU A 10 19.41 7.73 -2.75
N GLN A 11 19.98 8.51 -3.68
CA GLN A 11 20.86 9.63 -3.35
C GLN A 11 20.18 10.73 -2.52
N ILE A 12 18.90 10.99 -2.77
CA ILE A 12 18.16 12.00 -2.02
C ILE A 12 17.80 11.49 -0.62
N LEU A 13 17.51 10.19 -0.48
CA LEU A 13 17.20 9.55 0.79
C LEU A 13 18.41 9.31 1.69
N GLU A 14 19.62 9.27 1.13
CA GLU A 14 20.87 9.24 1.90
C GLU A 14 21.09 10.48 2.78
N LYS A 15 20.38 11.59 2.50
CA LYS A 15 20.40 12.78 3.36
C LYS A 15 19.85 12.47 4.74
N VAL A 16 20.46 13.08 5.75
CA VAL A 16 20.11 12.85 7.16
C VAL A 16 19.35 14.04 7.73
N ALA A 17 18.21 13.78 8.39
CA ALA A 17 17.51 14.79 9.16
C ALA A 17 18.20 14.96 10.51
N VAL A 18 18.67 16.17 10.81
CA VAL A 18 19.45 16.48 12.01
C VAL A 18 18.55 16.89 13.17
N PHE A 19 18.89 16.41 14.37
CA PHE A 19 18.21 16.70 15.63
C PHE A 19 19.11 17.51 16.55
N GLU A 20 18.50 18.26 17.47
CA GLU A 20 19.24 18.85 18.57
C GLU A 20 19.92 17.75 19.41
N ASP A 21 21.09 18.09 19.95
CA ASP A 21 21.88 17.15 20.74
C ASP A 21 21.08 16.63 21.93
N TYR A 22 21.17 15.32 22.16
CA TYR A 22 20.49 14.60 23.25
C TYR A 22 18.95 14.70 23.28
N THR A 23 18.30 15.29 22.29
CA THR A 23 16.84 15.37 22.20
C THR A 23 16.28 14.73 20.94
N SER A 24 14.96 14.57 20.88
CA SER A 24 14.21 14.21 19.66
C SER A 24 13.63 15.44 18.96
N ASN A 25 14.14 16.63 19.24
CA ASN A 25 13.69 17.85 18.59
C ASN A 25 14.37 17.99 17.23
N LEU A 26 13.55 18.05 16.18
CA LEU A 26 14.01 18.23 14.82
C LEU A 26 14.46 19.69 14.61
N THR A 27 15.70 19.87 14.16
CA THR A 27 16.26 21.19 13.82
C THR A 27 15.59 21.77 12.58
N GLU A 28 15.78 23.07 12.30
CA GLU A 28 15.28 23.68 11.06
C GLU A 28 15.88 23.02 9.81
N GLU A 29 17.18 22.72 9.84
CA GLU A 29 17.86 21.96 8.78
C GLU A 29 17.25 20.58 8.61
N GLY A 30 17.04 19.85 9.71
CA GLY A 30 16.36 18.56 9.69
C GLY A 30 14.96 18.64 9.08
N ARG A 31 14.19 19.71 9.36
CA ARG A 31 12.84 19.89 8.81
C ARG A 31 12.91 20.15 7.30
N SER A 32 13.92 20.88 6.86
CA SER A 32 14.20 21.08 5.44
C SER A 32 14.49 19.75 4.73
N VAL A 33 15.31 18.89 5.34
CA VAL A 33 15.59 17.54 4.80
C VAL A 33 14.31 16.71 4.72
N VAL A 34 13.49 16.69 5.77
CA VAL A 34 12.21 15.95 5.77
C VAL A 34 11.30 16.43 4.64
N ARG A 35 11.18 17.74 4.40
CA ARG A 35 10.38 18.28 3.29
C ARG A 35 10.90 17.84 1.93
N ASN A 36 12.20 17.94 1.70
CA ASN A 36 12.81 17.51 0.44
C ASN A 36 12.63 16.00 0.21
N VAL A 37 12.73 15.19 1.27
CA VAL A 37 12.45 13.75 1.20
C VAL A 37 10.99 13.51 0.85
N ALA A 38 10.06 14.23 1.50
CA ALA A 38 8.63 14.12 1.24
C ALA A 38 8.29 14.40 -0.23
N GLU A 39 8.82 15.49 -0.80
CA GLU A 39 8.61 15.86 -2.21
C GLU A 39 9.05 14.77 -3.18
N VAL A 40 10.14 14.05 -2.87
CA VAL A 40 10.65 12.99 -3.74
C VAL A 40 9.86 11.69 -3.61
N ILE A 41 9.51 11.29 -2.39
CA ILE A 41 8.81 10.01 -2.18
C ILE A 41 7.32 10.08 -2.55
N ASP A 42 6.73 11.27 -2.60
CA ASP A 42 5.32 11.48 -2.98
C ASP A 42 5.03 11.02 -4.42
N GLU A 43 6.02 11.03 -5.30
CA GLU A 43 5.92 10.50 -6.67
C GLU A 43 5.87 8.95 -6.72
N TYR A 44 6.30 8.29 -5.65
CA TYR A 44 6.46 6.84 -5.57
C TYR A 44 5.76 6.27 -4.32
N PRO A 45 4.41 6.36 -4.24
CA PRO A 45 3.61 5.96 -3.07
C PRO A 45 3.74 4.47 -2.69
N GLU A 46 4.22 3.63 -3.61
CA GLU A 46 4.50 2.21 -3.39
C GLU A 46 5.73 1.96 -2.52
N LEU A 47 6.67 2.91 -2.45
CA LEU A 47 7.92 2.72 -1.72
C LEU A 47 7.65 2.61 -0.23
N GLN A 48 8.22 1.58 0.39
CA GLN A 48 8.30 1.46 1.84
C GLN A 48 9.51 2.23 2.34
N VAL A 49 9.26 3.24 3.17
CA VAL A 49 10.29 4.13 3.71
C VAL A 49 10.57 3.75 5.15
N MET A 50 11.84 3.58 5.49
CA MET A 50 12.33 3.37 6.84
C MET A 50 12.98 4.66 7.34
N ALA A 51 12.44 5.22 8.43
CA ALA A 51 13.06 6.32 9.15
C ALA A 51 13.98 5.73 10.23
N GLU A 52 15.29 5.70 9.96
CA GLU A 52 16.30 5.10 10.83
C GLU A 52 16.86 6.15 11.80
N GLY A 53 16.50 6.08 13.08
CA GLY A 53 17.01 6.99 14.09
C GLY A 53 18.37 6.57 14.61
N HIS A 54 19.35 7.47 14.60
CA HIS A 54 20.70 7.24 15.10
C HIS A 54 21.06 8.19 16.26
N VAL A 55 21.90 7.68 17.15
CA VAL A 55 22.39 8.35 18.34
C VAL A 55 23.86 7.97 18.51
N SER A 56 24.76 8.93 18.45
CA SER A 56 26.13 8.77 18.96
C SER A 56 26.47 9.93 19.88
N GLY A 57 27.45 9.72 20.75
CA GLY A 57 27.88 10.70 21.75
C GLY A 57 29.09 10.17 22.54
N PRO A 58 30.13 10.99 22.81
CA PRO A 58 31.43 10.48 23.25
C PRO A 58 31.44 9.79 24.61
N GLU A 59 30.58 10.16 25.57
CA GLU A 59 30.74 9.67 26.95
C GLU A 59 29.44 9.50 27.78
N MET A 60 28.28 9.90 27.26
CA MET A 60 27.09 10.06 28.12
C MET A 60 26.15 8.86 28.20
N TRP A 61 26.13 7.98 27.21
CA TRP A 61 25.17 6.87 27.17
C TRP A 61 25.72 5.61 27.83
N ARG A 62 25.88 5.63 29.15
CA ARG A 62 26.35 4.46 29.92
C ARG A 62 25.40 3.26 29.82
N LYS A 63 24.16 3.46 29.38
CA LYS A 63 23.14 2.42 29.26
C LYS A 63 22.60 2.31 27.83
N LYS A 64 22.71 1.11 27.24
CA LYS A 64 22.13 0.77 25.93
C LYS A 64 20.63 1.08 25.82
N SER A 65 19.90 1.05 26.94
CA SER A 65 18.47 1.37 26.97
C SER A 65 18.17 2.81 26.60
N GLU A 66 19.00 3.77 27.02
CA GLU A 66 18.77 5.19 26.77
C GLU A 66 19.06 5.55 25.30
N VAL A 67 20.12 4.95 24.73
CA VAL A 67 20.43 5.00 23.30
C VAL A 67 19.26 4.50 22.46
N ALA A 68 18.71 3.33 22.82
CA ALA A 68 17.59 2.73 22.10
C ALA A 68 16.31 3.58 22.19
N VAL A 69 16.03 4.18 23.35
CA VAL A 69 14.86 5.05 23.56
C VAL A 69 14.97 6.31 22.72
N LEU A 70 16.11 7.01 22.76
CA LEU A 70 16.29 8.26 22.01
C LEU A 70 16.30 8.02 20.50
N SER A 71 16.98 6.96 20.05
CA SER A 71 16.99 6.55 18.65
C SER A 71 15.56 6.28 18.14
N ARG A 72 14.75 5.56 18.92
CA ARG A 72 13.34 5.31 18.60
C ARG A 72 12.53 6.60 18.55
N ALA A 73 12.74 7.50 19.50
CA ALA A 73 12.03 8.78 19.55
C ALA A 73 12.32 9.63 18.30
N ARG A 74 13.59 9.72 17.88
CA ARG A 74 13.99 10.43 16.65
C ARG A 74 13.39 9.81 15.40
N ALA A 75 13.45 8.49 15.26
CA ALA A 75 12.81 7.76 14.17
C ALA A 75 11.29 8.04 14.10
N ALA A 76 10.62 8.04 15.24
CA ALA A 76 9.20 8.32 15.33
C ALA A 76 8.86 9.77 14.95
N VAL A 77 9.64 10.75 15.43
CA VAL A 77 9.44 12.17 15.07
C VAL A 77 9.67 12.41 13.59
N ALA A 78 10.71 11.83 12.99
CA ALA A 78 10.97 11.95 11.56
C ALA A 78 9.86 11.29 10.72
N ALA A 79 9.41 10.09 11.10
CA ALA A 79 8.31 9.41 10.43
C ALA A 79 7.00 10.21 10.53
N GLU A 80 6.70 10.78 11.70
CA GLU A 80 5.52 11.61 11.88
C GLU A 80 5.60 12.93 11.10
N ALA A 81 6.79 13.52 11.00
CA ALA A 81 7.00 14.71 10.18
C ALA A 81 6.77 14.43 8.68
N LEU A 82 7.17 13.27 8.16
CA LEU A 82 6.84 12.84 6.80
C LEU A 82 5.33 12.66 6.62
N ARG A 83 4.65 11.98 7.55
CA ARG A 83 3.18 11.83 7.49
C ARG A 83 2.46 13.18 7.56
N ALA A 84 2.93 14.09 8.40
CA ALA A 84 2.40 15.45 8.50
C ALA A 84 2.62 16.27 7.22
N ALA A 85 3.73 16.01 6.51
CA ALA A 85 3.96 16.56 5.16
C ALA A 85 3.00 15.98 4.10
N GLY A 86 2.31 14.88 4.41
CA GLY A 86 1.22 14.34 3.60
C GLY A 86 1.61 13.18 2.68
N VAL A 87 2.80 12.60 2.85
CA VAL A 87 3.27 11.51 1.99
C VAL A 87 2.36 10.29 2.09
N LEU A 88 2.13 9.63 0.96
CA LEU A 88 1.29 8.44 0.84
C LEU A 88 2.09 7.12 1.00
N ASN A 89 3.37 7.21 1.34
CA ASN A 89 4.22 6.06 1.58
C ASN A 89 3.93 5.38 2.92
N ASP A 90 4.20 4.09 3.00
CA ASP A 90 4.29 3.39 4.27
C ASP A 90 5.63 3.74 4.95
N VAL A 91 5.59 4.57 5.98
CA VAL A 91 6.78 5.05 6.70
C VAL A 91 6.92 4.32 8.04
N ALA A 92 7.94 3.46 8.14
CA ALA A 92 8.25 2.67 9.33
C ALA A 92 9.38 3.32 10.16
N PRO A 93 9.15 3.66 11.45
CA PRO A 93 10.22 4.12 12.33
C PRO A 93 11.08 2.95 12.81
N VAL A 94 12.40 3.07 12.67
CA VAL A 94 13.38 2.03 13.03
C VAL A 94 14.45 2.62 13.94
N ALA A 95 14.65 2.01 15.10
CA ALA A 95 15.68 2.40 16.04
C ALA A 95 16.98 1.66 15.73
N ARG A 96 18.03 2.40 15.33
CA ARG A 96 19.38 1.88 15.07
C ARG A 96 20.37 2.12 16.21
N GLY A 97 19.98 2.91 17.21
CA GLY A 97 20.84 3.25 18.33
C GLY A 97 22.13 3.93 17.85
N ASN A 98 23.29 3.38 18.24
CA ASN A 98 24.61 3.86 17.85
C ASN A 98 25.26 3.04 16.73
N GLU A 99 24.46 2.25 16.00
CA GLU A 99 24.90 1.63 14.75
C GLU A 99 25.38 2.72 13.76
N ASP A 100 26.39 2.38 12.96
CA ASP A 100 27.01 3.24 11.93
C ASP A 100 27.75 4.51 12.43
N ALA A 101 27.95 4.68 13.74
CA ALA A 101 28.66 5.82 14.34
C ALA A 101 28.09 7.21 14.01
N LEU A 102 26.84 7.29 13.54
CA LEU A 102 26.19 8.55 13.16
C LEU A 102 25.69 9.34 14.38
N THR A 103 25.94 10.65 14.36
CA THR A 103 25.55 11.60 15.41
C THR A 103 24.18 12.21 15.15
N ALA A 104 23.33 12.22 16.18
CA ALA A 104 22.14 13.06 16.28
C ALA A 104 21.25 13.19 15.03
N CYS A 105 20.97 12.09 14.34
CA CYS A 105 20.27 12.16 13.06
C CYS A 105 19.22 11.07 12.84
N CYS A 106 18.39 11.25 11.83
CA CYS A 106 17.57 10.20 11.21
C CYS A 106 17.97 10.07 9.75
N ARG A 107 18.29 8.87 9.29
CA ARG A 107 18.51 8.55 7.87
C ARG A 107 17.24 7.94 7.30
N PHE A 108 16.92 8.26 6.05
CA PHE A 108 15.81 7.60 5.34
C PHE A 108 16.37 6.50 4.45
N ARG A 109 15.75 5.33 4.49
CA ARG A 109 16.04 4.25 3.54
C ARG A 109 14.75 3.81 2.88
N VAL A 110 14.85 3.40 1.63
CA VAL A 110 13.76 2.70 0.96
C VAL A 110 14.07 1.22 0.91
N ARG A 111 13.05 0.38 1.11
CA ARG A 111 13.12 -0.99 0.65
C ARG A 111 12.74 -0.99 -0.82
N LEU A 112 13.75 -1.11 -1.67
CA LEU A 112 13.55 -1.21 -3.12
C LEU A 112 12.85 -2.52 -3.46
N GLY A 113 11.67 -2.40 -4.04
CA GLY A 113 11.08 -3.38 -4.95
C GLY A 113 10.96 -2.74 -6.34
N PRO A 114 10.58 -3.50 -7.37
CA PRO A 114 10.30 -2.93 -8.69
C PRO A 114 9.22 -1.85 -8.57
N LEU A 115 9.45 -0.68 -9.19
CA LEU A 115 8.45 0.39 -9.25
C LEU A 115 7.17 -0.13 -9.90
N LEU A 116 6.04 0.25 -9.33
CA LEU A 116 4.75 -0.23 -9.82
C LEU A 116 4.35 0.58 -11.07
N PRO A 117 3.75 -0.06 -12.10
CA PRO A 117 3.20 0.67 -13.22
C PRO A 117 2.11 1.64 -12.75
N PRO A 118 1.86 2.77 -13.46
CA PRO A 118 0.98 3.85 -13.01
C PRO A 118 -0.39 3.38 -12.50
N GLN A 119 -1.03 2.46 -13.22
CA GLN A 119 -2.33 1.92 -12.80
C GLN A 119 -2.27 1.17 -11.47
N ARG A 120 -1.23 0.36 -11.25
CA ARG A 120 -1.06 -0.36 -9.96
C ARG A 120 -0.82 0.60 -8.81
N ARG A 121 -0.22 1.77 -9.07
CA ARG A 121 -0.09 2.86 -8.08
C ARG A 121 -1.43 3.53 -7.78
N VAL A 122 -2.28 3.74 -8.79
CA VAL A 122 -3.67 4.21 -8.59
C VAL A 122 -4.44 3.24 -7.68
N ASP A 123 -4.36 1.94 -7.98
CA ASP A 123 -5.03 0.91 -7.20
C ASP A 123 -4.51 0.90 -5.75
N LEU A 124 -3.19 1.00 -5.57
CA LEU A 124 -2.57 1.03 -4.25
C LEU A 124 -3.00 2.24 -3.41
N ILE A 125 -2.98 3.43 -4.01
CA ILE A 125 -3.37 4.69 -3.34
C ILE A 125 -4.85 4.63 -2.93
N THR A 126 -5.72 4.25 -3.86
CA THR A 126 -7.17 4.18 -3.59
C THR A 126 -7.51 3.10 -2.55
N GLN A 127 -6.79 1.98 -2.53
CA GLN A 127 -6.95 0.93 -1.51
C GLN A 127 -6.45 1.35 -0.12
N ARG A 128 -5.35 2.10 -0.04
CA ARG A 128 -4.73 2.48 1.25
C ARG A 128 -5.38 3.70 1.89
N PHE A 129 -5.66 4.72 1.09
CA PHE A 129 -6.09 6.03 1.58
C PHE A 129 -7.54 6.33 1.25
N GLY A 130 -8.06 5.75 0.17
CA GLY A 130 -9.37 6.09 -0.36
C GLY A 130 -9.48 7.58 -0.73
N LEU A 131 -10.69 7.98 -1.11
CA LEU A 131 -11.05 9.38 -1.25
C LEU A 131 -12.01 9.72 -0.12
N ASP A 132 -11.56 10.61 0.76
CA ASP A 132 -12.31 10.98 1.94
C ASP A 132 -13.21 12.19 1.68
N PHE A 133 -14.45 12.07 2.17
CA PHE A 133 -15.51 13.06 2.02
C PHE A 133 -16.17 13.25 3.39
N PRO A 134 -16.50 14.50 3.80
CA PRO A 134 -17.33 14.73 4.97
C PRO A 134 -18.64 13.94 4.90
N ARG A 135 -19.12 13.44 6.05
CA ARG A 135 -20.22 12.45 6.15
C ARG A 135 -21.49 12.78 5.36
N GLN A 136 -21.80 14.06 5.15
CA GLN A 136 -22.99 14.52 4.43
C GLN A 136 -22.66 15.41 3.22
N GLY A 137 -21.38 15.61 2.93
CA GLY A 137 -20.90 16.48 1.87
C GLY A 137 -20.53 15.71 0.60
N ALA A 138 -20.62 16.40 -0.52
CA ALA A 138 -19.94 16.01 -1.75
C ALA A 138 -18.51 16.58 -1.82
N GLU A 139 -18.14 17.51 -0.94
CA GLU A 139 -16.83 18.16 -0.90
C GLU A 139 -15.70 17.19 -0.50
N LEU A 140 -14.49 17.47 -0.97
CA LEU A 140 -13.31 16.68 -0.61
C LEU A 140 -12.75 17.15 0.72
N SER A 141 -12.34 16.21 1.57
CA SER A 141 -11.52 16.56 2.73
C SER A 141 -10.10 16.97 2.30
N GLN A 142 -9.32 17.54 3.21
CA GLN A 142 -7.91 17.85 2.91
C GLN A 142 -7.13 16.60 2.47
N GLN A 143 -7.44 15.43 3.06
CA GLN A 143 -6.84 14.16 2.64
C GLN A 143 -7.35 13.73 1.26
N GLY A 144 -8.65 13.89 0.99
CA GLY A 144 -9.22 13.64 -0.34
C GLY A 144 -8.55 14.47 -1.44
N CYS A 145 -8.29 15.76 -1.19
CA CYS A 145 -7.56 16.61 -2.14
C CYS A 145 -6.13 16.13 -2.38
N ARG A 146 -5.41 15.70 -1.34
CA ARG A 146 -4.04 15.17 -1.49
C ARG A 146 -4.02 13.91 -2.34
N VAL A 147 -4.91 12.97 -2.05
CA VAL A 147 -5.04 11.74 -2.85
C VAL A 147 -5.36 12.07 -4.31
N LEU A 148 -6.26 13.02 -4.58
CA LEU A 148 -6.53 13.44 -5.96
C LEU A 148 -5.34 14.06 -6.66
N ASN A 149 -4.53 14.87 -5.97
CA ASN A 149 -3.31 15.41 -6.56
C ASN A 149 -2.32 14.31 -6.94
N ALA A 150 -2.16 13.29 -6.08
CA ALA A 150 -1.32 12.13 -6.40
C ALA A 150 -1.88 11.35 -7.60
N LEU A 151 -3.19 11.13 -7.66
CA LEU A 151 -3.85 10.47 -8.80
C LEU A 151 -3.71 11.29 -10.09
N ALA A 152 -3.81 12.62 -10.03
CA ALA A 152 -3.60 13.50 -11.19
C ALA A 152 -2.16 13.39 -11.73
N SER A 153 -1.16 13.36 -10.84
CA SER A 153 0.24 13.13 -11.23
C SER A 153 0.41 11.81 -11.98
N LEU A 154 -0.28 10.74 -11.55
CA LEU A 154 -0.25 9.43 -12.23
C LEU A 154 -0.98 9.44 -13.57
N VAL A 155 -2.11 10.15 -13.69
CA VAL A 155 -2.81 10.33 -14.98
C VAL A 155 -1.91 11.07 -15.98
N ARG A 156 -1.22 12.12 -15.50
CA ARG A 156 -0.27 12.88 -16.32
C ARG A 156 0.91 12.00 -16.74
N GLU A 157 1.44 11.18 -15.84
CA GLU A 157 2.54 10.26 -16.15
C GLU A 157 2.14 9.21 -17.20
N ALA A 158 0.92 8.67 -17.12
CA ALA A 158 0.40 7.74 -18.13
C ALA A 158 0.28 8.37 -19.52
N GLY A 159 0.03 9.68 -19.59
CA GLY A 159 0.05 10.46 -20.84
C GLY A 159 -1.19 10.32 -21.73
N SER A 160 -2.04 9.33 -21.48
CA SER A 160 -3.18 8.95 -22.32
C SER A 160 -4.56 9.19 -21.70
N GLY A 161 -4.62 9.82 -20.53
CA GLY A 161 -5.87 10.12 -19.84
C GLY A 161 -6.37 8.97 -18.95
N ALA A 162 -7.59 9.11 -18.45
CA ALA A 162 -8.21 8.15 -17.53
C ALA A 162 -9.74 8.16 -17.61
N THR A 163 -10.36 7.09 -17.12
CA THR A 163 -11.81 6.97 -16.95
C THR A 163 -12.13 6.59 -15.51
N LEU A 164 -12.97 7.38 -14.85
CA LEU A 164 -13.63 6.98 -13.61
C LEU A 164 -14.90 6.20 -13.95
N VAL A 165 -14.91 4.91 -13.66
CA VAL A 165 -16.05 4.02 -13.87
C VAL A 165 -16.86 3.92 -12.59
N VAL A 166 -18.16 4.23 -12.66
CA VAL A 166 -19.08 4.23 -11.51
C VAL A 166 -20.15 3.15 -11.68
N PRO A 167 -20.50 2.39 -10.61
CA PRO A 167 -21.58 1.40 -10.68
C PRO A 167 -22.91 2.00 -11.12
N ARG A 168 -23.66 1.27 -11.96
CA ARG A 168 -24.99 1.73 -12.44
C ARG A 168 -25.97 2.01 -11.30
N GLN A 169 -25.89 1.24 -10.21
CA GLN A 169 -26.79 1.34 -9.06
C GLN A 169 -26.28 2.31 -7.97
N SER A 170 -25.39 3.24 -8.30
CA SER A 170 -24.88 4.22 -7.35
C SER A 170 -25.94 5.22 -6.89
N SER A 171 -25.87 5.61 -5.61
CA SER A 171 -26.74 6.65 -5.04
C SER A 171 -26.46 8.02 -5.68
N THR A 172 -27.42 8.95 -5.57
CA THR A 172 -27.24 10.33 -6.05
C THR A 172 -26.02 11.02 -5.43
N LEU A 173 -25.70 10.72 -4.16
CA LEU A 173 -24.52 11.28 -3.50
C LEU A 173 -23.22 10.72 -4.08
N ALA A 174 -23.17 9.41 -4.36
CA ALA A 174 -22.02 8.78 -4.99
C ALA A 174 -21.75 9.36 -6.39
N TRP A 175 -22.81 9.61 -7.17
CA TRP A 175 -22.73 10.31 -8.45
C TRP A 175 -22.15 11.73 -8.32
N LYS A 176 -22.68 12.53 -7.40
CA LYS A 176 -22.15 13.89 -7.16
C LYS A 176 -20.67 13.89 -6.76
N ARG A 177 -20.24 12.89 -5.98
CA ARG A 177 -18.83 12.72 -5.60
C ARG A 177 -17.97 12.32 -6.78
N ALA A 178 -18.45 11.43 -7.64
CA ALA A 178 -17.74 11.04 -8.86
C ALA A 178 -17.58 12.21 -9.84
N GLU A 179 -18.63 13.01 -10.04
CA GLU A 179 -18.55 14.25 -10.82
C GLU A 179 -17.53 15.23 -10.24
N LEU A 180 -17.51 15.40 -8.91
CA LEU A 180 -16.51 16.24 -8.26
C LEU A 180 -15.09 15.72 -8.49
N ILE A 181 -14.86 14.42 -8.30
CA ILE A 181 -13.55 13.79 -8.53
C ILE A 181 -13.05 14.10 -9.94
N VAL A 182 -13.87 13.82 -10.96
CA VAL A 182 -13.48 14.04 -12.37
C VAL A 182 -13.22 15.52 -12.63
N ARG A 183 -14.07 16.42 -12.12
CA ARG A 183 -13.88 17.86 -12.27
C ARG A 183 -12.56 18.32 -11.64
N THR A 184 -12.29 17.93 -10.41
CA THR A 184 -11.08 18.31 -9.69
C THR A 184 -9.82 17.73 -10.34
N LEU A 185 -9.85 16.47 -10.81
CA LEU A 185 -8.72 15.91 -11.55
C LEU A 185 -8.43 16.70 -12.83
N ARG A 186 -9.46 17.11 -13.57
CA ARG A 186 -9.29 17.95 -14.77
C ARG A 186 -8.68 19.31 -14.42
N GLU A 187 -9.16 19.96 -13.37
CA GLU A 187 -8.64 21.26 -12.89
C GLU A 187 -7.15 21.14 -12.55
N VAL A 188 -6.78 20.13 -11.76
CA VAL A 188 -5.37 19.89 -11.36
C VAL A 188 -4.49 19.57 -12.57
N LEU A 189 -4.97 18.74 -13.50
CA LEU A 189 -4.23 18.42 -14.73
C LEU A 189 -4.02 19.67 -15.60
N MET A 190 -5.00 20.56 -15.69
CA MET A 190 -4.86 21.84 -16.38
C MET A 190 -3.83 22.76 -15.70
N GLU A 191 -3.88 22.89 -14.37
CA GLU A 191 -2.90 23.67 -13.59
C GLU A 191 -1.47 23.14 -13.75
N GLN A 192 -1.33 21.83 -13.91
CA GLN A 192 -0.05 21.16 -14.15
C GLN A 192 0.42 21.21 -15.61
N ASN A 193 -0.27 21.93 -16.51
CA ASN A 193 -0.01 21.98 -17.95
C ASN A 193 0.06 20.58 -18.60
N ALA A 194 -0.80 19.66 -18.17
CA ALA A 194 -0.91 18.37 -18.84
C ALA A 194 -1.39 18.56 -20.29
N GLY A 195 -0.88 17.72 -21.21
CA GLY A 195 -1.26 17.77 -22.62
C GLY A 195 -2.75 17.52 -22.83
N PRO A 196 -3.31 17.87 -24.00
CA PRO A 196 -4.75 17.71 -24.29
C PRO A 196 -5.24 16.26 -24.19
N GLU A 197 -4.33 15.28 -24.25
CA GLU A 197 -4.64 13.84 -24.15
C GLU A 197 -4.82 13.35 -22.71
N ALA A 198 -4.35 14.10 -21.70
CA ALA A 198 -4.57 13.80 -20.29
C ALA A 198 -5.98 14.22 -19.84
N CYS A 199 -7.02 13.67 -20.47
CA CYS A 199 -8.41 13.89 -20.12
C CYS A 199 -8.87 12.84 -19.10
N VAL A 200 -9.72 13.24 -18.16
CA VAL A 200 -10.40 12.30 -17.26
C VAL A 200 -11.88 12.26 -17.61
N GLU A 201 -12.45 11.09 -17.87
CA GLU A 201 -13.86 10.92 -18.20
C GLU A 201 -14.64 10.20 -17.10
N LEU A 202 -15.95 10.43 -17.04
CA LEU A 202 -16.87 9.74 -16.14
C LEU A 202 -17.72 8.78 -16.95
N GLN A 203 -17.71 7.49 -16.63
CA GLN A 203 -18.51 6.48 -17.31
C GLN A 203 -19.30 5.62 -16.33
N THR A 204 -20.43 5.08 -16.79
CA THR A 204 -21.15 4.03 -16.06
C THR A 204 -20.56 2.68 -16.38
N ALA A 205 -20.54 1.80 -15.39
CA ALA A 205 -20.17 0.40 -15.58
C ALA A 205 -21.07 -0.24 -16.68
N PRO A 206 -20.50 -1.00 -17.64
CA PRO A 206 -21.27 -1.65 -18.68
C PRO A 206 -22.20 -2.73 -18.12
N GLU A 207 -23.24 -3.07 -18.90
CA GLU A 207 -24.26 -4.04 -18.49
C GLU A 207 -23.66 -5.44 -18.33
N GLY A 208 -23.92 -6.10 -17.19
CA GLY A 208 -23.33 -7.40 -16.87
C GLY A 208 -21.90 -7.34 -16.32
N SER A 209 -21.30 -6.15 -16.17
CA SER A 209 -20.00 -6.02 -15.50
C SER A 209 -20.08 -6.36 -14.01
N ARG A 210 -19.02 -7.02 -13.51
CA ARG A 210 -18.87 -7.36 -12.09
C ARG A 210 -18.31 -6.23 -11.24
N ILE A 211 -18.24 -5.00 -11.76
CA ILE A 211 -17.78 -3.85 -10.96
C ILE A 211 -18.68 -3.78 -9.73
N GLY A 212 -18.07 -4.05 -8.58
CA GLY A 212 -18.74 -4.15 -7.29
C GLY A 212 -19.31 -2.81 -6.83
N MET A 213 -19.64 -2.70 -5.56
CA MET A 213 -20.26 -1.50 -4.95
C MET A 213 -19.45 -0.18 -5.05
N PHE A 214 -18.30 -0.15 -5.74
CA PHE A 214 -17.32 0.93 -5.69
C PHE A 214 -16.96 1.46 -7.09
N ALA A 215 -16.53 2.72 -7.16
CA ALA A 215 -16.02 3.34 -8.38
C ALA A 215 -14.52 3.03 -8.56
N GLU A 216 -14.06 2.97 -9.80
CA GLU A 216 -12.68 2.63 -10.17
C GLU A 216 -12.11 3.65 -11.16
N LEU A 217 -10.88 4.11 -10.93
CA LEU A 217 -10.16 4.98 -11.86
C LEU A 217 -9.21 4.14 -12.73
N VAL A 218 -9.47 4.12 -14.03
CA VAL A 218 -8.72 3.35 -15.02
C VAL A 218 -7.94 4.32 -15.90
N LEU A 219 -6.61 4.27 -15.83
CA LEU A 219 -5.71 4.96 -16.74
C LEU A 219 -5.77 4.30 -18.11
N HIS A 220 -5.77 5.10 -19.16
CA HIS A 220 -5.61 4.60 -20.52
C HIS A 220 -4.12 4.35 -20.74
N ASP A 221 -3.76 3.26 -21.43
CA ASP A 221 -2.38 3.01 -21.81
C ASP A 221 -2.18 3.46 -23.26
N GLY A 222 -1.41 4.53 -23.48
CA GLY A 222 -1.09 5.09 -24.80
C GLY A 222 -0.28 4.17 -25.73
N GLN A 223 -0.05 2.92 -25.34
CA GLN A 223 0.62 1.89 -26.15
C GLN A 223 -0.34 0.89 -26.82
N THR A 224 -1.65 1.06 -26.69
CA THR A 224 -2.61 0.03 -27.13
C THR A 224 -3.58 0.50 -28.20
N GLU A 225 -3.08 1.03 -29.32
CA GLU A 225 -3.86 1.05 -30.57
C GLU A 225 -3.87 -0.32 -31.29
N ALA A 226 -3.11 -1.32 -30.83
CA ALA A 226 -3.01 -2.60 -31.54
C ALA A 226 -3.94 -3.73 -31.04
N GLN A 227 -4.42 -3.70 -29.80
CA GLN A 227 -5.43 -4.64 -29.29
C GLN A 227 -6.23 -3.98 -28.18
N ALA A 228 -7.19 -3.14 -28.55
CA ALA A 228 -8.29 -2.81 -27.64
C ALA A 228 -9.03 -4.11 -27.33
N VAL A 229 -8.64 -4.81 -26.27
CA VAL A 229 -9.50 -5.79 -25.62
C VAL A 229 -10.69 -4.97 -25.14
N PRO A 230 -11.91 -5.18 -25.67
CA PRO A 230 -13.07 -4.39 -25.25
C PRO A 230 -13.19 -4.46 -23.73
N LEU A 231 -13.51 -3.35 -23.07
CA LEU A 231 -13.74 -3.26 -21.62
C LEU A 231 -14.69 -4.39 -21.13
N GLU A 232 -15.59 -4.83 -22.01
CA GLU A 232 -16.50 -5.97 -21.84
C GLU A 232 -15.78 -7.32 -21.65
N GLN A 233 -14.64 -7.57 -22.30
CA GLN A 233 -13.84 -8.80 -22.13
C GLN A 233 -12.95 -8.78 -20.89
N GLN A 234 -12.49 -7.61 -20.43
CA GLN A 234 -11.82 -7.47 -19.13
C GLN A 234 -12.78 -7.69 -17.95
N LEU A 235 -14.07 -7.36 -18.13
CA LEU A 235 -15.08 -7.43 -17.08
C LEU A 235 -15.90 -8.74 -17.07
N MET A 236 -15.78 -9.60 -18.09
CA MET A 236 -16.56 -10.84 -18.24
C MET A 236 -15.77 -12.16 -18.08
N GLY A 237 -14.53 -12.15 -17.59
CA GLY A 237 -13.69 -13.36 -17.45
C GLY A 237 -13.49 -13.87 -16.03
N GLU A 238 -13.82 -15.15 -15.79
CA GLU A 238 -13.52 -16.02 -14.64
C GLU A 238 -14.29 -15.84 -13.30
N ARG A 239 -14.64 -16.95 -12.62
CA ARG A 239 -15.23 -17.00 -11.26
C ARG A 239 -14.41 -16.17 -10.27
N ASP A 240 -15.10 -15.60 -9.27
CA ASP A 240 -14.47 -14.80 -8.20
C ASP A 240 -13.25 -15.56 -7.62
N PRO A 241 -12.04 -15.00 -7.71
CA PRO A 241 -10.84 -15.62 -7.16
C PRO A 241 -11.00 -15.98 -5.69
N GLN A 242 -11.73 -15.18 -4.90
CA GLN A 242 -11.99 -15.49 -3.50
C GLN A 242 -12.81 -16.78 -3.35
N GLU A 243 -13.85 -16.98 -4.15
CA GLU A 243 -14.68 -18.20 -4.14
C GLU A 243 -13.84 -19.44 -4.47
N LYS A 244 -13.00 -19.37 -5.53
CA LYS A 244 -12.07 -20.45 -5.89
C LYS A 244 -11.10 -20.80 -4.75
N LEU A 245 -10.57 -19.79 -4.08
CA LEU A 245 -9.65 -19.99 -2.96
C LEU A 245 -10.37 -20.57 -1.72
N CYS A 246 -11.64 -20.22 -1.47
CA CYS A 246 -12.46 -20.84 -0.43
C CYS A 246 -12.63 -22.35 -0.68
N GLU A 247 -12.96 -22.73 -1.92
CA GLU A 247 -13.17 -24.12 -2.33
C GLU A 247 -11.89 -24.96 -2.11
N ILE A 248 -10.74 -24.46 -2.57
CA ILE A 248 -9.44 -25.14 -2.41
C ILE A 248 -9.12 -25.41 -0.92
N LEU A 249 -9.34 -24.41 -0.05
CA LEU A 249 -9.03 -24.52 1.37
C LEU A 249 -10.06 -25.36 2.15
N ALA A 250 -11.31 -25.43 1.68
CA ALA A 250 -12.33 -26.29 2.26
C ALA A 250 -12.03 -27.77 1.98
N ASP A 251 -11.57 -28.08 0.76
CA ASP A 251 -11.24 -29.44 0.34
C ASP A 251 -9.93 -29.94 0.97
N THR A 252 -8.90 -29.10 1.06
CA THR A 252 -7.61 -29.48 1.66
C THR A 252 -7.09 -28.39 2.61
N PRO A 253 -7.38 -28.50 3.92
CA PRO A 253 -6.90 -27.55 4.91
C PRO A 253 -5.37 -27.52 5.02
N LEU A 254 -4.80 -26.32 5.21
CA LEU A 254 -3.37 -26.16 5.39
C LEU A 254 -2.91 -26.68 6.77
N ALA A 255 -2.08 -27.71 6.76
CA ALA A 255 -1.39 -28.25 7.92
C ALA A 255 -0.01 -27.61 8.14
N PHE A 256 0.31 -27.36 9.41
CA PHE A 256 1.58 -26.78 9.85
C PHE A 256 2.25 -27.69 10.88
N GLY A 257 3.58 -27.65 10.93
CA GLY A 257 4.35 -28.29 11.99
C GLY A 257 3.90 -27.86 13.38
N SER A 258 3.86 -28.81 14.32
CA SER A 258 3.39 -28.59 15.69
C SER A 258 4.23 -27.58 16.48
N THR A 259 5.50 -27.37 16.08
CA THR A 259 6.47 -26.56 16.82
C THR A 259 7.11 -25.43 16.01
N SER A 260 7.20 -25.54 14.68
CA SER A 260 8.00 -24.64 13.84
C SER A 260 7.21 -23.62 13.03
N GLY A 261 5.87 -23.66 13.06
CA GLY A 261 5.03 -22.82 12.19
C GLY A 261 5.27 -23.02 10.69
N ALA A 262 6.13 -23.97 10.30
CA ALA A 262 6.47 -24.29 8.94
C ALA A 262 5.35 -25.12 8.29
N LEU A 263 5.20 -24.95 6.99
CA LEU A 263 4.25 -25.73 6.18
C LEU A 263 4.75 -27.17 6.07
N LEU A 264 3.83 -28.13 6.18
CA LEU A 264 4.17 -29.53 5.94
C LEU A 264 4.34 -29.79 4.43
N PRO A 265 5.22 -30.72 3.99
CA PRO A 265 5.41 -30.98 2.56
C PRO A 265 4.12 -31.38 1.83
N GLU A 266 3.19 -32.03 2.54
CA GLU A 266 1.90 -32.48 2.03
C GLU A 266 0.99 -31.33 1.56
N VAL A 267 1.22 -30.09 2.02
CA VAL A 267 0.40 -28.93 1.63
C VAL A 267 0.97 -28.16 0.43
N LEU A 268 2.17 -28.49 -0.05
CA LEU A 268 2.77 -27.83 -1.22
C LEU A 268 1.89 -27.89 -2.48
N PRO A 269 1.18 -29.00 -2.80
CA PRO A 269 0.25 -29.04 -3.92
C PRO A 269 -0.90 -28.02 -3.78
N VAL A 270 -1.40 -27.83 -2.55
CA VAL A 270 -2.47 -26.85 -2.26
C VAL A 270 -1.93 -25.43 -2.47
N ILE A 271 -0.71 -25.14 -2.00
CA ILE A 271 -0.07 -23.83 -2.19
C ILE A 271 0.08 -23.51 -3.68
N ARG A 272 0.44 -24.48 -4.52
CA ARG A 272 0.50 -24.29 -5.98
C ARG A 272 -0.86 -23.97 -6.60
N GLN A 273 -1.92 -24.61 -6.11
CA GLN A 273 -3.29 -24.30 -6.56
C GLN A 273 -3.72 -22.89 -6.15
N LEU A 274 -3.45 -22.50 -4.90
CA LEU A 274 -3.69 -21.13 -4.42
C LEU A 274 -2.89 -20.11 -5.24
N ALA A 275 -1.60 -20.38 -5.47
CA ALA A 275 -0.73 -19.54 -6.29
C ALA A 275 -1.22 -19.41 -7.73
N SER A 276 -1.72 -20.50 -8.33
CA SER A 276 -2.31 -20.46 -9.66
C SER A 276 -3.52 -19.54 -9.73
N VAL A 277 -4.37 -19.51 -8.70
CA VAL A 277 -5.50 -18.58 -8.65
C VAL A 277 -5.03 -17.16 -8.41
N LEU A 278 -4.08 -16.94 -7.49
CA LEU A 278 -3.58 -15.60 -7.18
C LEU A 278 -2.76 -14.98 -8.32
N ARG A 279 -2.12 -15.79 -9.16
CA ARG A 279 -1.42 -15.33 -10.38
C ARG A 279 -2.37 -14.84 -11.47
N THR A 280 -3.63 -15.28 -11.47
CA THR A 280 -4.65 -14.73 -12.39
C THR A 280 -5.29 -13.46 -11.86
N VAL A 281 -4.96 -13.05 -10.63
CA VAL A 281 -5.51 -11.84 -10.02
C VAL A 281 -4.58 -10.67 -10.29
N ASP A 282 -5.05 -9.77 -11.13
CA ASP A 282 -4.42 -8.48 -11.34
C ASP A 282 -5.07 -7.42 -10.43
N ARG A 283 -4.23 -6.54 -9.86
CA ARG A 283 -4.56 -5.30 -9.13
C ARG A 283 -5.09 -5.43 -7.70
N GLN A 284 -4.95 -6.60 -7.06
CA GLN A 284 -5.45 -6.83 -5.71
C GLN A 284 -4.34 -7.14 -4.70
N THR A 285 -4.65 -6.97 -3.41
CA THR A 285 -3.80 -7.39 -2.29
C THR A 285 -4.41 -8.61 -1.63
N CYS A 286 -3.61 -9.64 -1.35
CA CYS A 286 -4.06 -10.83 -0.63
C CYS A 286 -3.75 -10.67 0.87
N LEU A 287 -4.79 -10.71 1.70
CA LEU A 287 -4.64 -10.77 3.15
C LEU A 287 -4.69 -12.23 3.62
N ILE A 288 -3.65 -12.64 4.33
CA ILE A 288 -3.49 -13.96 4.93
C ILE A 288 -3.64 -13.82 6.45
N GLU A 289 -4.76 -14.29 6.99
CA GLU A 289 -5.04 -14.27 8.43
C GLU A 289 -4.96 -15.68 9.02
N ALA A 290 -4.15 -15.85 10.05
CA ALA A 290 -4.05 -17.10 10.81
C ALA A 290 -4.65 -16.90 12.22
N TYR A 291 -5.54 -17.81 12.62
CA TYR A 291 -6.23 -17.75 13.92
C TYR A 291 -5.86 -18.94 14.79
N SER A 292 -5.51 -18.65 16.05
CA SER A 292 -5.48 -19.65 17.13
C SER A 292 -6.67 -19.38 18.03
N GLY A 293 -7.33 -20.42 18.53
CA GLY A 293 -8.46 -20.33 19.46
C GLY A 293 -8.14 -19.64 20.80
N PRO A 294 -8.38 -20.25 21.97
CA PRO A 294 -8.30 -19.54 23.25
C PRO A 294 -6.91 -18.94 23.54
N LYS A 295 -6.95 -17.79 24.21
CA LYS A 295 -5.92 -16.73 24.25
C LYS A 295 -4.63 -17.17 24.95
N SER A 296 -3.53 -17.28 24.19
CA SER A 296 -2.17 -17.21 24.75
C SER A 296 -1.29 -16.31 23.87
N ALA A 297 -0.46 -15.46 24.47
CA ALA A 297 0.43 -14.56 23.72
C ALA A 297 1.42 -15.33 22.82
N ARG A 298 1.82 -16.54 23.25
CA ARG A 298 2.64 -17.48 22.47
C ARG A 298 1.92 -17.91 21.18
N SER A 299 0.61 -18.14 21.25
CA SER A 299 -0.20 -18.52 20.09
C SER A 299 -0.25 -17.42 19.03
N LYS A 300 -0.16 -16.12 19.41
CA LYS A 300 -0.22 -15.00 18.45
C LYS A 300 1.02 -14.95 17.59
N GLY A 301 2.18 -15.12 18.23
CA GLY A 301 3.46 -15.23 17.55
C GLY A 301 3.47 -16.39 16.56
N THR A 302 3.01 -17.56 16.99
CA THR A 302 2.91 -18.74 16.13
C THR A 302 1.96 -18.53 14.95
N MET A 303 0.79 -17.89 15.13
CA MET A 303 -0.11 -17.59 14.01
C MET A 303 0.50 -16.58 13.04
N GLN A 304 1.15 -15.55 13.57
CA GLN A 304 1.82 -14.55 12.74
C GLN A 304 2.94 -15.18 11.90
N GLU A 305 3.68 -16.12 12.47
CA GLU A 305 4.73 -16.89 11.79
C GLU A 305 4.15 -17.81 10.71
N ARG A 306 3.04 -18.52 11.01
CA ARG A 306 2.33 -19.35 10.02
C ARG A 306 1.82 -18.54 8.82
N ALA A 307 1.21 -17.39 9.07
CA ALA A 307 0.75 -16.50 8.00
C ALA A 307 1.91 -16.00 7.13
N LYS A 308 3.07 -15.69 7.75
CA LYS A 308 4.28 -15.29 7.03
C LYS A 308 4.88 -16.41 6.18
N HIS A 309 4.97 -17.63 6.72
CA HIS A 309 5.47 -18.78 5.95
C HIS A 309 4.59 -19.09 4.74
N LEU A 310 3.27 -18.93 4.88
CA LEU A 310 2.37 -19.07 3.74
C LEU A 310 2.58 -17.97 2.70
N ALA A 311 2.75 -16.71 3.12
CA ALA A 311 3.07 -15.62 2.21
C ALA A 311 4.38 -15.85 1.45
N ILE A 312 5.42 -16.32 2.14
CA ILE A 312 6.72 -16.66 1.51
C ILE A 312 6.54 -17.78 0.49
N ALA A 313 5.87 -18.87 0.85
CA ALA A 313 5.67 -20.00 -0.05
C ALA A 313 4.84 -19.62 -1.30
N LEU A 314 3.85 -18.72 -1.17
CA LEU A 314 3.11 -18.20 -2.31
C LEU A 314 3.97 -17.31 -3.21
N ALA A 315 4.82 -16.46 -2.62
CA ALA A 315 5.76 -15.64 -3.38
C ALA A 315 6.80 -16.50 -4.13
N GLU A 316 7.30 -17.58 -3.51
CA GLU A 316 8.21 -18.54 -4.13
C GLU A 316 7.57 -19.28 -5.32
N GLU A 317 6.24 -19.45 -5.31
CA GLU A 317 5.44 -20.02 -6.41
C GLU A 317 5.02 -18.96 -7.46
N GLY A 318 5.63 -17.77 -7.43
CA GLY A 318 5.50 -16.71 -8.44
C GLY A 318 4.26 -15.83 -8.29
N VAL A 319 3.72 -15.66 -7.08
CA VAL A 319 2.63 -14.72 -6.82
C VAL A 319 3.18 -13.30 -6.68
N ASP A 320 2.88 -12.44 -7.64
CA ASP A 320 3.44 -11.08 -7.74
C ASP A 320 2.57 -10.00 -7.09
N ILE A 321 1.38 -10.34 -6.61
CA ILE A 321 0.51 -9.41 -5.87
C ILE A 321 1.02 -9.18 -4.44
N PRO A 322 0.75 -8.02 -3.82
CA PRO A 322 1.10 -7.79 -2.41
C PRO A 322 0.44 -8.82 -1.48
N LEU A 323 1.24 -9.44 -0.62
CA LEU A 323 0.80 -10.42 0.38
C LEU A 323 0.95 -9.84 1.80
N ILE A 324 -0.15 -9.70 2.53
CA ILE A 324 -0.16 -9.20 3.91
C ILE A 324 -0.42 -10.37 4.86
N ALA A 325 0.47 -10.61 5.81
CA ALA A 325 0.32 -11.70 6.78
C ALA A 325 -0.05 -11.17 8.18
N LYS A 326 -1.14 -11.68 8.78
CA LYS A 326 -1.59 -11.32 10.15
C LYS A 326 -1.90 -12.55 11.01
N GLY A 327 -1.46 -12.52 12.26
CA GLY A 327 -1.73 -13.55 13.27
C GLY A 327 -2.67 -13.06 14.39
N HIS A 328 -3.69 -13.87 14.71
CA HIS A 328 -4.72 -13.55 15.68
C HIS A 328 -4.85 -14.60 16.81
N CYS A 329 -5.11 -14.11 18.02
CA CYS A 329 -5.47 -14.92 19.21
C CYS A 329 -6.88 -14.63 19.67
N ALA A 330 -7.83 -15.08 18.88
CA ALA A 330 -9.23 -15.05 19.22
C ALA A 330 -9.87 -16.27 18.57
N GLY A 331 -10.90 -16.81 19.23
CA GLY A 331 -11.86 -17.66 18.53
C GLY A 331 -12.36 -16.89 17.32
N TYR A 332 -12.47 -17.56 16.19
CA TYR A 332 -13.04 -16.97 14.99
C TYR A 332 -14.50 -16.62 15.28
N VAL A 333 -14.81 -15.32 15.46
CA VAL A 333 -16.19 -14.85 15.69
C VAL A 333 -16.75 -14.44 14.34
N ALA A 334 -17.60 -15.31 13.79
CA ALA A 334 -18.35 -15.05 12.58
C ALA A 334 -19.41 -13.96 12.83
N ALA A 335 -18.99 -12.69 12.79
CA ALA A 335 -19.90 -11.56 12.77
C ALA A 335 -19.79 -10.87 11.42
N GLY A 336 -20.66 -11.30 10.50
CA GLY A 336 -20.93 -10.67 9.21
C GLY A 336 -20.67 -11.59 8.04
N THR A 337 -21.62 -12.52 7.76
CA THR A 337 -21.86 -13.14 6.42
C THR A 337 -20.60 -13.31 5.55
N SER A 338 -19.56 -13.98 6.05
CA SER A 338 -19.27 -15.43 6.02
C SER A 338 -18.79 -15.98 4.67
N ALA A 339 -17.48 -16.06 4.47
CA ALA A 339 -16.83 -16.83 3.39
C ALA A 339 -15.31 -16.94 3.67
N ALA A 340 -14.92 -17.86 4.57
CA ALA A 340 -13.52 -18.08 4.97
C ALA A 340 -12.74 -18.90 3.93
N GLY A 341 -12.66 -18.39 2.72
CA GLY A 341 -11.42 -18.38 1.96
C GLY A 341 -10.72 -17.03 2.12
N PRO A 342 -9.57 -16.84 1.49
CA PRO A 342 -8.81 -15.61 1.53
C PRO A 342 -9.70 -14.45 1.07
N LEU A 343 -9.91 -13.49 1.98
CA LEU A 343 -10.51 -12.21 1.63
C LEU A 343 -9.48 -11.42 0.82
N LEU A 344 -9.76 -11.23 -0.46
CA LEU A 344 -9.14 -10.17 -1.26
C LEU A 344 -9.77 -8.87 -0.79
N LEU A 345 -9.14 -8.23 0.19
CA LEU A 345 -9.64 -6.96 0.71
C LEU A 345 -9.44 -5.87 -0.34
N GLY A 346 -10.53 -5.44 -0.96
CA GLY A 346 -10.67 -4.05 -1.39
C GLY A 346 -10.83 -3.17 -0.15
N GLY A 347 -9.75 -2.47 0.23
CA GLY A 347 -9.69 -1.30 1.12
C GLY A 347 -10.40 -1.37 2.49
N PRO A 348 -9.71 -1.20 3.63
CA PRO A 348 -10.38 -1.14 4.92
C PRO A 348 -11.04 0.23 5.15
N GLY A 349 -12.32 0.19 5.50
CA GLY A 349 -13.02 1.32 6.11
C GLY A 349 -12.41 1.71 7.45
N TRP A 350 -12.33 3.03 7.63
CA TRP A 350 -12.30 3.75 8.90
C TRP A 350 -13.29 4.90 8.83
#